data_AF-A0A2G1WZ91-F1
#
_entry.id   AF-A0A2G1WZ91-F1
#
_cell.length_a   1.000
_cell.length_b   1.000
_cell.length_c   1.000
_cell.angle_alpha   90.00
_cell.angle_beta   90.00
_cell.angle_gamma   90.00
#
_symmetry.space_group_name_H-M   'P 1'
#
loop_
_entity.id
_entity.type
_entity.pdbx_description
1 polymer ?
#
loop_
_entity_poly.entity_id
_entity_poly.type
_entity_poly.pdbx_seq_one_letter_code
_entity_poly.pdbx_strand_id
1 'polypeptide(L)'
;MTVVVLGIDALDPELVDPEAHPNLTLAAHRSIETIDSAAGEPSTHELWPTIITGLRPKDHGLTLKNDGVAWGNPLLESASMLADYLLPDTVQARIGAWLLTNTGADAFRTPATYYAENNIKTLFDGQEATAIGIPNYVVDPDSEDREHNLRRSLGDLFERDPDTTGGHSSADPYEFYEQCLEMVMVRIARARRAVRSGRHELVFAYTSGLDLIGHVTYDLSTLQRSAYDELDEFVGDLRKDLDDGDVLLLVSDHGLQKGVHTHEAMVAGTNKEMIAGIDSVLDIRAVIEAELRAQDHMKDSEKRSFTEAGGTEVKKHLEDLGYM
;
A
#
# COMPACT_ATOMS: atom_id res chain seq x y z
N MET A 1 -6.65 -20.03 -9.81
CA MET A 1 -5.33 -19.73 -9.21
C MET A 1 -5.31 -18.24 -8.98
N THR A 2 -4.68 -17.75 -7.91
CA THR A 2 -4.68 -16.33 -7.58
C THR A 2 -3.25 -15.84 -7.40
N VAL A 3 -2.89 -14.75 -8.07
CA VAL A 3 -1.69 -13.99 -7.78
C VAL A 3 -2.01 -12.99 -6.67
N VAL A 4 -1.32 -13.13 -5.54
CA VAL A 4 -1.47 -12.28 -4.37
C VAL A 4 -0.24 -11.40 -4.25
N VAL A 5 -0.45 -10.09 -4.27
CA VAL A 5 0.58 -9.09 -4.01
C VAL A 5 0.28 -8.43 -2.67
N LEU A 6 1.23 -8.49 -1.75
CA LEU A 6 1.16 -7.76 -0.48
C LEU A 6 2.25 -6.69 -0.48
N GLY A 7 1.82 -5.46 -0.68
CA GLY A 7 2.61 -4.26 -0.50
C GLY A 7 2.82 -3.97 0.99
N ILE A 8 4.09 -3.93 1.40
CA ILE A 8 4.51 -3.60 2.76
C ILE A 8 5.43 -2.40 2.63
N ASP A 9 4.90 -1.22 2.99
CA ASP A 9 5.66 0.02 2.95
C ASP A 9 6.91 -0.10 3.85
N ALA A 10 8.05 0.37 3.33
CA ALA A 10 9.33 0.38 4.04
C ALA A 10 9.89 -0.97 4.52
N LEU A 11 9.50 -2.10 3.93
CA LEU A 11 10.14 -3.40 4.25
C LEU A 11 11.62 -3.39 3.80
N ASP A 12 12.52 -3.29 4.77
CA ASP A 12 13.95 -3.10 4.52
C ASP A 12 14.71 -4.45 4.43
N PRO A 13 15.47 -4.71 3.35
CA PRO A 13 16.17 -5.97 3.17
C PRO A 13 17.28 -6.22 4.21
N GLU A 14 17.82 -5.19 4.87
CA GLU A 14 18.85 -5.37 5.90
C GLU A 14 18.26 -5.72 7.28
N LEU A 15 16.97 -5.48 7.49
CA LEU A 15 16.26 -5.81 8.73
C LEU A 15 15.57 -7.17 8.68
N VAL A 16 15.41 -7.75 7.49
CA VAL A 16 14.87 -9.10 7.31
C VAL A 16 15.96 -10.17 7.46
N ASP A 17 15.92 -10.90 8.56
CA ASP A 17 16.67 -12.14 8.77
C ASP A 17 15.91 -13.38 8.26
N PRO A 18 16.43 -14.17 7.29
CA PRO A 18 15.76 -15.38 6.79
C PRO A 18 15.53 -16.48 7.83
N GLU A 19 16.36 -16.57 8.88
CA GLU A 19 16.16 -17.57 9.94
C GLU A 19 15.04 -17.16 10.90
N ALA A 20 14.93 -15.87 11.19
CA ALA A 20 13.89 -15.32 12.07
C ALA A 20 12.57 -15.04 11.33
N HIS A 21 12.64 -14.66 10.05
CA HIS A 21 11.50 -14.22 9.24
C HIS A 21 11.33 -15.06 7.96
N PRO A 22 11.02 -16.37 8.09
CA PRO A 22 10.85 -17.26 6.94
C PRO A 22 9.63 -16.92 6.07
N ASN A 23 8.63 -16.21 6.60
CA ASN A 23 7.46 -15.77 5.84
C ASN A 23 7.67 -14.42 5.15
N LEU A 24 8.60 -13.57 5.63
CA LEU A 24 9.03 -12.37 4.91
C LEU A 24 10.03 -12.65 3.79
N THR A 25 10.78 -13.75 3.89
CA THR A 25 11.75 -14.16 2.86
C THR A 25 11.21 -15.15 1.83
N LEU A 26 10.12 -15.86 2.18
CA LEU A 26 9.43 -16.83 1.33
C LEU A 26 10.40 -17.83 0.66
N ALA A 27 10.14 -18.24 -0.58
CA ALA A 27 10.99 -19.19 -1.30
C ALA A 27 12.24 -18.54 -1.92
N ALA A 28 12.13 -17.27 -2.29
CA ALA A 28 13.21 -16.41 -2.73
C ALA A 28 12.89 -14.96 -2.35
N HIS A 29 13.94 -14.20 -2.00
CA HIS A 29 13.88 -12.77 -1.75
C HIS A 29 15.14 -12.10 -2.27
N ARG A 30 15.06 -10.78 -2.52
CA ARG A 30 16.21 -9.96 -2.88
C ARG A 30 15.93 -8.48 -2.63
N SER A 31 17.03 -7.73 -2.41
CA SER A 31 17.03 -6.28 -2.58
C SER A 31 16.96 -5.94 -4.07
N ILE A 32 16.23 -4.88 -4.39
CA ILE A 32 16.00 -4.34 -5.74
C ILE A 32 16.14 -2.82 -5.75
N GLU A 33 16.36 -2.25 -6.93
CA GLU A 33 16.49 -0.80 -7.10
C GLU A 33 15.14 -0.09 -6.93
N THR A 34 15.10 0.94 -6.07
CA THR A 34 13.99 1.91 -6.02
C THR A 34 14.32 3.16 -6.83
N ILE A 35 13.38 4.12 -6.89
CA ILE A 35 13.57 5.40 -7.55
C ILE A 35 13.38 6.56 -6.57
N ASP A 36 14.26 7.55 -6.68
CA ASP A 36 14.10 8.79 -5.92
C ASP A 36 12.95 9.61 -6.50
N SER A 37 12.17 10.19 -5.60
CA SER A 37 11.12 11.12 -5.97
C SER A 37 11.70 12.44 -6.48
N ALA A 38 10.82 13.32 -6.97
CA ALA A 38 11.21 14.68 -7.33
C ALA A 38 11.80 15.50 -6.17
N ALA A 39 11.64 15.05 -4.92
CA ALA A 39 12.23 15.66 -3.73
C ALA A 39 13.65 15.13 -3.39
N GLY A 40 14.13 14.11 -4.10
CA GLY A 40 15.47 13.53 -3.92
C GLY A 40 15.55 12.35 -2.94
N GLU A 41 14.40 11.87 -2.47
CA GLU A 41 14.28 10.68 -1.59
C GLU A 41 13.13 9.80 -2.10
N PRO A 42 13.15 8.47 -1.87
CA PRO A 42 12.02 7.59 -2.17
C PRO A 42 10.73 8.09 -1.52
N SER A 43 9.60 7.98 -2.22
CA SER A 43 8.30 8.42 -1.71
C SER A 43 7.18 7.48 -2.12
N THR A 44 6.45 6.97 -1.13
CA THR A 44 5.18 6.25 -1.24
C THR A 44 4.22 6.90 -2.25
N HIS A 45 4.18 8.25 -2.29
CA HIS A 45 3.31 9.00 -3.21
C HIS A 45 3.53 8.62 -4.69
N GLU A 46 4.80 8.50 -5.07
CA GLU A 46 5.22 8.33 -6.46
C GLU A 46 5.48 6.85 -6.78
N LEU A 47 5.92 6.07 -5.79
CA LEU A 47 6.38 4.70 -5.99
C LEU A 47 5.25 3.69 -6.16
N TRP A 48 4.15 3.77 -5.41
CA TRP A 48 3.03 2.83 -5.61
C TRP A 48 2.37 2.98 -6.98
N PRO A 49 2.10 4.20 -7.49
CA PRO A 49 1.75 4.41 -8.89
C PRO A 49 2.78 3.82 -9.87
N THR A 50 4.08 3.97 -9.58
CA THR A 50 5.14 3.35 -10.38
C THR A 50 5.01 1.83 -10.40
N ILE A 51 4.83 1.19 -9.24
CA ILE A 51 4.69 -0.27 -9.10
C ILE A 51 3.49 -0.80 -9.90
N ILE A 52 2.34 -0.11 -9.82
CA ILE A 52 1.12 -0.58 -10.49
C ILE A 52 1.07 -0.27 -11.99
N THR A 53 1.90 0.67 -12.48
CA THR A 53 1.94 1.07 -13.89
C THR A 53 3.21 0.62 -14.63
N GLY A 54 4.28 0.29 -13.93
CA GLY A 54 5.62 0.08 -14.51
C GLY A 54 6.20 1.35 -15.14
N LEU A 55 5.63 2.53 -14.87
CA LEU A 55 6.07 3.82 -15.40
C LEU A 55 6.81 4.61 -14.34
N ARG A 56 7.69 5.53 -14.75
CA ARG A 56 8.33 6.46 -13.81
C ARG A 56 7.34 7.58 -13.40
N PRO A 57 7.63 8.32 -12.32
CA PRO A 57 6.77 9.40 -11.82
C PRO A 57 6.36 10.44 -12.85
N LYS A 58 7.34 10.90 -13.64
CA LYS A 58 7.11 11.82 -14.76
C LYS A 58 6.18 11.28 -15.86
N ASP A 59 6.11 9.96 -16.02
CA ASP A 59 5.41 9.29 -17.12
C ASP A 59 3.98 8.92 -16.71
N HIS A 60 3.72 8.64 -15.42
CA HIS A 60 2.37 8.47 -14.87
C HIS A 60 1.76 9.76 -14.28
N GLY A 61 2.50 10.87 -14.26
CA GLY A 61 2.00 12.21 -13.95
C GLY A 61 1.87 12.54 -12.45
N LEU A 62 1.67 11.53 -11.60
CA LEU A 62 1.60 11.68 -10.14
C LEU A 62 2.99 11.94 -9.55
N THR A 63 3.25 13.19 -9.16
CA THR A 63 4.55 13.63 -8.63
C THR A 63 4.36 14.61 -7.48
N LEU A 64 5.29 14.59 -6.51
CA LEU A 64 5.31 15.52 -5.38
C LEU A 64 5.41 16.99 -5.80
N LYS A 65 5.95 17.27 -7.01
CA LYS A 65 6.01 18.64 -7.56
C LYS A 65 4.66 19.14 -8.05
N ASN A 66 3.83 18.29 -8.65
CA ASN A 66 2.57 18.70 -9.27
C ASN A 66 1.38 18.59 -8.32
N ASP A 67 1.40 17.65 -7.38
CA ASP A 67 0.24 17.30 -6.55
C ASP A 67 0.32 17.84 -5.12
N GLY A 68 1.33 18.67 -4.81
CA GLY A 68 1.48 19.31 -3.51
C GLY A 68 0.41 20.37 -3.18
N VAL A 69 -0.25 20.97 -4.17
CA VAL A 69 -1.22 22.08 -3.97
C VAL A 69 -2.31 22.16 -5.06
N ALA A 70 -2.72 21.06 -5.68
CA ALA A 70 -3.74 21.09 -6.73
C ALA A 70 -5.03 20.37 -6.31
N TRP A 71 -5.89 21.05 -5.54
CA TRP A 71 -7.27 20.60 -5.34
C TRP A 71 -8.25 21.75 -5.58
N GLY A 72 -8.98 21.68 -6.71
CA GLY A 72 -10.38 22.10 -6.97
C GLY A 72 -10.92 23.44 -6.48
N ASN A 73 -10.11 24.29 -5.87
CA ASN A 73 -10.50 25.57 -5.31
C ASN A 73 -9.80 26.68 -6.11
N PRO A 74 -10.54 27.50 -6.88
CA PRO A 74 -9.97 28.54 -7.74
C PRO A 74 -9.00 29.50 -7.02
N LEU A 75 -9.15 29.64 -5.70
CA LEU A 75 -8.28 30.47 -4.86
C LEU A 75 -6.91 29.85 -4.60
N LEU A 76 -6.80 28.52 -4.53
CA LEU A 76 -5.54 27.79 -4.32
C LEU A 76 -4.73 27.65 -5.61
N GLU A 77 -5.40 27.43 -6.75
CA GLU A 77 -4.76 27.46 -8.08
C GLU A 77 -4.13 28.84 -8.37
N SER A 78 -4.83 29.92 -7.98
CA SER A 78 -4.31 31.28 -8.12
C SER A 78 -3.10 31.55 -7.22
N ALA A 79 -3.02 30.89 -6.06
CA ALA A 79 -1.90 31.00 -5.14
C ALA A 79 -0.70 30.14 -5.56
N SER A 80 -0.93 28.93 -6.11
CA SER A 80 0.15 28.07 -6.61
C SER A 80 0.86 28.69 -7.83
N MET A 81 0.10 29.31 -8.76
CA MET A 81 0.70 30.04 -9.90
C MET A 81 1.63 31.19 -9.49
N LEU A 82 1.39 31.81 -8.33
CA LEU A 82 2.27 32.84 -7.76
C LEU A 82 3.50 32.22 -7.06
N ALA A 83 3.32 31.05 -6.44
CA ALA A 83 4.41 30.30 -5.82
C ALA A 83 5.41 29.75 -6.86
N ASP A 84 4.91 29.28 -8.02
CA ASP A 84 5.70 28.80 -9.17
C ASP A 84 6.73 29.81 -9.67
N TYR A 85 6.44 31.11 -9.52
CA TYR A 85 7.33 32.19 -9.96
C TYR A 85 8.27 32.70 -8.85
N LEU A 86 7.94 32.49 -7.58
CA LEU A 86 8.58 33.18 -6.44
C LEU A 86 9.39 32.27 -5.51
N LEU A 87 9.13 30.95 -5.52
CA LEU A 87 9.75 30.01 -4.59
C LEU A 87 10.56 28.95 -5.34
N PRO A 88 11.76 28.58 -4.87
CA PRO A 88 12.52 27.46 -5.43
C PRO A 88 11.73 26.14 -5.33
N ASP A 89 11.89 25.25 -6.32
CA ASP A 89 11.24 23.93 -6.39
C ASP A 89 11.31 23.11 -5.09
N THR A 90 12.45 23.16 -4.39
CA THR A 90 12.67 22.41 -3.14
C THR A 90 11.82 22.96 -1.98
N VAL A 91 11.53 24.26 -1.99
CA VAL A 91 10.68 24.91 -0.98
C VAL A 91 9.21 24.62 -1.29
N GLN A 92 8.83 24.60 -2.56
CA GLN A 92 7.47 24.20 -2.97
C GLN A 92 7.18 22.74 -2.64
N ALA A 93 8.10 21.82 -2.95
CA ALA A 93 7.94 20.40 -2.59
C ALA A 93 7.78 20.22 -1.07
N ARG A 94 8.51 21.00 -0.26
CA ARG A 94 8.37 21.01 1.21
C ARG A 94 7.04 21.58 1.69
N ILE A 95 6.53 22.64 1.05
CA ILE A 95 5.21 23.23 1.36
C ILE A 95 4.08 22.29 0.91
N GLY A 96 4.22 21.63 -0.23
CA GLY A 96 3.28 20.63 -0.72
C GLY A 96 3.23 19.42 0.21
N ALA A 97 4.39 18.90 0.62
CA ALA A 97 4.48 17.88 1.65
C ALA A 97 3.84 18.35 2.97
N TRP A 98 4.07 19.60 3.38
CA TRP A 98 3.43 20.18 4.58
C TRP A 98 1.91 20.27 4.47
N LEU A 99 1.36 20.68 3.32
CA LEU A 99 -0.09 20.76 3.08
C LEU A 99 -0.73 19.37 3.04
N LEU A 100 -0.09 18.40 2.39
CA LEU A 100 -0.54 17.00 2.35
C LEU A 100 -0.55 16.36 3.75
N THR A 101 0.35 16.76 4.64
CA THR A 101 0.42 16.23 6.02
C THR A 101 -0.46 16.99 7.01
N ASN A 102 -0.71 18.28 6.81
CA ASN A 102 -1.30 19.17 7.83
C ASN A 102 -2.71 19.70 7.50
N THR A 103 -3.26 19.31 6.35
CA THR A 103 -4.66 19.59 6.01
C THR A 103 -5.43 18.27 6.00
N GLY A 104 -6.70 18.28 6.41
CA GLY A 104 -7.61 17.13 6.22
C GLY A 104 -7.92 16.84 4.74
N ALA A 105 -7.14 17.39 3.81
CA ALA A 105 -7.14 17.00 2.42
C ALA A 105 -6.40 15.67 2.31
N ASP A 106 -7.13 14.70 1.81
CA ASP A 106 -6.81 13.29 1.90
C ASP A 106 -5.67 12.96 0.91
N ALA A 107 -4.43 13.15 1.36
CA ALA A 107 -3.23 12.86 0.59
C ALA A 107 -3.23 11.38 0.19
N PHE A 108 -2.85 11.09 -1.06
CA PHE A 108 -2.77 9.74 -1.64
C PHE A 108 -4.10 9.13 -2.14
N ARG A 109 -5.09 9.97 -2.51
CA ARG A 109 -6.41 9.50 -2.99
C ARG A 109 -6.74 9.76 -4.45
N THR A 110 -5.75 9.64 -5.33
CA THR A 110 -6.04 9.62 -6.78
C THR A 110 -7.04 8.48 -7.09
N PRO A 111 -8.20 8.78 -7.72
CA PRO A 111 -9.17 7.76 -8.06
C PRO A 111 -8.65 6.84 -9.16
N ALA A 112 -9.08 5.58 -9.18
CA ALA A 112 -8.70 4.62 -10.20
C ALA A 112 -9.06 5.10 -11.63
N THR A 113 -10.09 5.95 -11.77
CA THR A 113 -10.50 6.53 -13.07
C THR A 113 -9.43 7.43 -13.68
N TYR A 114 -8.57 8.06 -12.87
CA TYR A 114 -7.47 8.91 -13.33
C TYR A 114 -6.61 8.20 -14.39
N TYR A 115 -6.27 6.94 -14.14
CA TYR A 115 -5.39 6.17 -15.01
C TYR A 115 -6.03 5.97 -16.38
N ALA A 116 -7.31 5.55 -16.42
CA ALA A 116 -8.06 5.39 -17.66
C ALA A 116 -8.26 6.72 -18.42
N GLU A 117 -8.58 7.80 -17.71
CA GLU A 117 -8.75 9.15 -18.28
C GLU A 117 -7.46 9.68 -18.92
N ASN A 118 -6.30 9.29 -18.40
CA ASN A 118 -4.99 9.66 -18.91
C ASN A 118 -4.37 8.62 -19.86
N ASN A 119 -5.13 7.60 -20.28
CA ASN A 119 -4.66 6.48 -21.10
C ASN A 119 -3.44 5.73 -20.50
N ILE A 120 -3.35 5.69 -19.18
CA ILE A 120 -2.33 4.96 -18.44
C ILE A 120 -2.93 3.60 -18.07
N LYS A 121 -2.26 2.53 -18.49
CA LYS A 121 -2.67 1.19 -18.07
C LYS A 121 -2.13 0.85 -16.69
N THR A 122 -2.89 0.12 -15.90
CA THR A 122 -2.47 -0.44 -14.60
C THR A 122 -2.46 -1.97 -14.65
N LEU A 123 -1.89 -2.62 -13.63
CA LEU A 123 -1.94 -4.09 -13.52
C LEU A 123 -3.37 -4.65 -13.34
N PHE A 124 -4.34 -3.81 -13.02
CA PHE A 124 -5.72 -4.21 -12.77
C PHE A 124 -6.55 -4.27 -14.06
N ASP A 125 -6.06 -3.66 -15.15
CA ASP A 125 -6.82 -3.58 -16.39
C ASP A 125 -7.01 -4.94 -17.05
N GLY A 126 -8.27 -5.33 -17.24
CA GLY A 126 -8.63 -6.58 -17.91
C GLY A 126 -8.42 -7.83 -17.06
N GLN A 127 -8.26 -7.69 -15.74
CA GLN A 127 -8.15 -8.78 -14.77
C GLN A 127 -9.36 -8.79 -13.85
N GLU A 128 -9.81 -9.97 -13.40
CA GLU A 128 -10.73 -10.07 -12.26
C GLU A 128 -9.94 -9.81 -10.96
N ALA A 129 -9.73 -8.53 -10.64
CA ALA A 129 -8.83 -8.11 -9.57
C ALA A 129 -9.52 -7.41 -8.41
N THR A 130 -8.87 -7.38 -7.25
CA THR A 130 -9.24 -6.51 -6.12
C THR A 130 -8.02 -5.75 -5.62
N ALA A 131 -8.17 -4.43 -5.49
CA ALA A 131 -7.17 -3.51 -4.97
C ALA A 131 -7.59 -3.05 -3.57
N ILE A 132 -6.70 -3.21 -2.60
CA ILE A 132 -6.98 -2.98 -1.18
C ILE A 132 -5.95 -2.00 -0.64
N GLY A 133 -6.33 -0.73 -0.56
CA GLY A 133 -5.55 0.28 0.15
C GLY A 133 -4.36 0.88 -0.60
N ILE A 134 -4.24 0.61 -1.89
CA ILE A 134 -3.07 1.03 -2.68
C ILE A 134 -3.03 2.56 -2.77
N PRO A 135 -1.90 3.20 -2.38
CA PRO A 135 -1.76 4.64 -2.48
C PRO A 135 -2.01 5.12 -3.90
N ASN A 136 -2.78 6.21 -4.05
CA ASN A 136 -3.13 6.81 -5.33
C ASN A 136 -3.87 5.86 -6.30
N TYR A 137 -4.57 4.84 -5.79
CA TYR A 137 -5.46 3.99 -6.60
C TYR A 137 -6.76 3.69 -5.83
N VAL A 138 -7.62 4.70 -5.73
CA VAL A 138 -8.89 4.60 -4.98
C VAL A 138 -10.01 4.11 -5.89
N VAL A 139 -10.48 2.88 -5.65
CA VAL A 139 -11.55 2.24 -6.44
C VAL A 139 -12.93 2.84 -6.12
N ASP A 140 -13.19 3.15 -4.86
CA ASP A 140 -14.44 3.77 -4.40
C ASP A 140 -14.11 5.03 -3.58
N PRO A 141 -14.08 6.21 -4.22
CA PRO A 141 -13.74 7.48 -3.58
C PRO A 141 -14.70 7.88 -2.46
N ASP A 142 -15.96 7.44 -2.53
CA ASP A 142 -17.00 7.76 -1.56
C ASP A 142 -16.94 6.84 -0.33
N SER A 143 -16.18 5.74 -0.41
CA SER A 143 -15.92 4.86 0.73
C SER A 143 -14.76 5.35 1.59
N GLU A 144 -14.97 5.33 2.91
CA GLU A 144 -13.88 5.49 3.86
C GLU A 144 -13.21 4.15 4.14
N ASP A 145 -11.89 4.13 3.97
CA ASP A 145 -11.08 2.98 4.25
C ASP A 145 -10.68 2.92 5.74
N ARG A 146 -10.75 1.74 6.36
CA ARG A 146 -10.56 1.60 7.80
C ARG A 146 -9.14 1.95 8.27
N GLU A 147 -8.11 1.57 7.52
CA GLU A 147 -6.72 1.99 7.84
C GLU A 147 -6.61 3.52 7.76
N HIS A 148 -7.22 4.13 6.75
CA HIS A 148 -7.24 5.58 6.64
C HIS A 148 -7.94 6.26 7.83
N ASN A 149 -9.04 5.68 8.32
CA ASN A 149 -9.72 6.16 9.52
C ASN A 149 -8.84 6.06 10.78
N LEU A 150 -8.14 4.95 10.96
CA LEU A 150 -7.16 4.78 12.04
C LEU A 150 -6.04 5.82 11.94
N ARG A 151 -5.52 6.04 10.73
CA ARG A 151 -4.46 7.02 10.47
C ARG A 151 -4.88 8.46 10.82
N ARG A 152 -6.12 8.84 10.51
CA ARG A 152 -6.67 10.17 10.89
C ARG A 152 -6.88 10.30 12.41
N SER A 153 -7.05 9.19 13.12
CA SER A 153 -7.23 9.19 14.58
C SER A 153 -5.93 9.15 15.39
N LEU A 154 -4.76 9.09 14.75
CA LEU A 154 -3.47 9.01 15.45
C LEU A 154 -3.18 10.25 16.31
N GLY A 155 -3.66 11.45 15.93
CA GLY A 155 -3.54 12.64 16.76
C GLY A 155 -2.10 12.95 17.21
N ASP A 156 -1.90 13.05 18.52
CA ASP A 156 -0.60 13.29 19.18
C ASP A 156 0.34 12.08 19.19
N LEU A 157 -0.13 10.91 18.75
CA LEU A 157 0.69 9.72 18.57
C LEU A 157 1.55 9.79 17.30
N PHE A 158 1.25 10.69 16.36
CA PHE A 158 2.02 10.85 15.12
C PHE A 158 2.08 12.32 14.69
N GLU A 159 2.97 13.06 15.33
CA GLU A 159 3.20 14.47 15.02
C GLU A 159 4.45 14.65 14.17
N ARG A 160 4.45 15.66 13.30
CA ARG A 160 5.64 16.03 12.52
C ARG A 160 6.55 16.87 13.40
N ASP A 161 7.76 16.40 13.61
CA ASP A 161 8.82 17.11 14.33
C ASP A 161 10.04 17.24 13.41
N PRO A 162 10.24 18.39 12.75
CA PRO A 162 11.39 18.60 11.87
C PRO A 162 12.75 18.52 12.56
N ASP A 163 12.76 18.65 13.90
CA ASP A 163 13.97 18.61 14.71
C ASP A 163 14.31 17.16 15.15
N THR A 164 13.42 16.18 14.95
CA THR A 164 13.69 14.75 15.19
C THR A 164 14.23 14.04 13.96
N THR A 165 15.07 13.03 14.21
CA THR A 165 15.49 12.11 13.15
C THR A 165 14.27 11.35 12.65
N GLY A 166 14.04 11.34 11.34
CA GLY A 166 12.86 10.75 10.72
C GLY A 166 11.63 11.67 10.64
N GLY A 167 11.73 12.90 11.14
CA GLY A 167 10.74 13.96 10.90
C GLY A 167 9.42 13.81 11.66
N HIS A 168 9.32 12.82 12.56
CA HIS A 168 8.13 12.51 13.32
C HIS A 168 8.44 12.22 14.79
N SER A 169 7.46 12.48 15.66
CA SER A 169 7.50 12.19 17.09
C SER A 169 6.16 11.65 17.55
N SER A 170 6.16 10.90 18.65
CA SER A 170 4.95 10.36 19.27
C SER A 170 4.91 10.67 20.76
N ALA A 171 3.74 11.03 21.28
CA ALA A 171 3.52 11.17 22.71
C ALA A 171 3.61 9.82 23.46
N ASP A 172 3.28 8.71 22.79
CA ASP A 172 3.42 7.34 23.29
C ASP A 172 3.79 6.39 22.14
N PRO A 173 5.10 6.09 21.94
CA PRO A 173 5.56 5.19 20.89
C PRO A 173 5.01 3.75 20.97
N TYR A 174 4.60 3.29 22.15
CA TYR A 174 4.02 1.95 22.32
C TYR A 174 2.55 1.93 21.90
N GLU A 175 1.76 2.93 22.30
CA GLU A 175 0.38 3.04 21.81
C GLU A 175 0.33 3.26 20.29
N PHE A 176 1.24 4.09 19.76
CA PHE A 176 1.39 4.28 18.32
C PHE A 176 1.71 2.97 17.58
N TYR A 177 2.63 2.17 18.13
CA TYR A 177 2.99 0.85 17.60
C TYR A 177 1.78 -0.08 17.51
N GLU A 178 0.98 -0.19 18.57
CA GLU A 178 -0.24 -1.03 18.59
C GLU A 178 -1.26 -0.58 17.53
N GLN A 179 -1.44 0.73 17.35
CA GLN A 179 -2.34 1.26 16.32
C GLN A 179 -1.83 0.96 14.90
N CYS A 180 -0.53 1.07 14.67
CA CYS A 180 0.08 0.71 13.39
C CYS A 180 -0.06 -0.80 13.10
N LEU A 181 0.08 -1.66 14.10
CA LEU A 181 -0.19 -3.09 13.94
C LEU A 181 -1.67 -3.37 13.67
N GLU A 182 -2.61 -2.64 14.26
CA GLU A 182 -4.03 -2.75 13.88
C GLU A 182 -4.24 -2.44 12.39
N MET A 183 -3.57 -1.40 11.87
CA MET A 183 -3.60 -1.05 10.45
C MET A 183 -3.11 -2.22 9.57
N VAL A 184 -1.97 -2.82 9.93
CA VAL A 184 -1.42 -4.00 9.23
C VAL A 184 -2.41 -5.17 9.27
N MET A 185 -2.94 -5.49 10.45
CA MET A 185 -3.89 -6.60 10.64
C MET A 185 -5.15 -6.42 9.80
N VAL A 186 -5.71 -5.20 9.73
CA VAL A 186 -6.88 -4.89 8.91
C VAL A 186 -6.62 -5.19 7.44
N ARG A 187 -5.46 -4.79 6.91
CA ARG A 187 -5.10 -5.02 5.50
C ARG A 187 -4.89 -6.48 5.18
N ILE A 188 -4.15 -7.19 6.03
CA ILE A 188 -3.91 -8.62 5.86
C ILE A 188 -5.23 -9.39 5.97
N ALA A 189 -6.12 -9.05 6.91
CA ALA A 189 -7.43 -9.68 7.01
C ALA A 189 -8.28 -9.48 5.74
N ARG A 190 -8.24 -8.29 5.12
CA ARG A 190 -8.91 -8.03 3.84
C ARG A 190 -8.30 -8.84 2.70
N ALA A 191 -6.97 -8.92 2.61
CA ALA A 191 -6.27 -9.74 1.63
C ALA A 191 -6.65 -11.22 1.77
N ARG A 192 -6.59 -11.76 2.99
CA ARG A 192 -7.03 -13.13 3.32
C ARG A 192 -8.47 -13.39 2.91
N ARG A 193 -9.39 -12.45 3.18
CA ARG A 193 -10.78 -12.60 2.77
C ARG A 193 -10.94 -12.64 1.25
N ALA A 194 -10.19 -11.81 0.53
CA ALA A 194 -10.18 -11.79 -0.93
C ALA A 194 -9.67 -13.11 -1.50
N VAL A 195 -8.55 -13.63 -1.00
CA VAL A 195 -7.99 -14.95 -1.39
C VAL A 195 -9.03 -16.05 -1.16
N ARG A 196 -9.56 -16.17 0.06
CA ARG A 196 -10.58 -17.18 0.44
C ARG A 196 -11.90 -17.06 -0.34
N SER A 197 -12.14 -15.94 -1.03
CA SER A 197 -13.35 -15.80 -1.84
C SER A 197 -13.27 -16.62 -3.12
N GLY A 198 -12.06 -16.88 -3.64
CA GLY A 198 -11.82 -17.55 -4.91
C GLY A 198 -12.40 -16.81 -6.13
N ARG A 199 -12.68 -15.51 -6.01
CA ARG A 199 -13.32 -14.69 -7.06
C ARG A 199 -12.35 -13.85 -7.87
N HIS A 200 -11.08 -13.80 -7.47
CA HIS A 200 -10.09 -12.90 -8.04
C HIS A 200 -8.91 -13.68 -8.59
N GLU A 201 -8.48 -13.31 -9.80
CA GLU A 201 -7.21 -13.73 -10.39
C GLU A 201 -6.04 -12.97 -9.75
N LEU A 202 -6.31 -11.74 -9.30
CA LEU A 202 -5.33 -10.85 -8.69
C LEU A 202 -5.87 -10.22 -7.39
N VAL A 203 -5.15 -10.38 -6.30
CA VAL A 203 -5.40 -9.68 -5.03
C VAL A 203 -4.18 -8.81 -4.76
N PHE A 204 -4.32 -7.49 -4.78
CA PHE A 204 -3.25 -6.56 -4.40
C PHE A 204 -3.69 -5.80 -3.15
N ALA A 205 -3.02 -6.06 -2.03
CA ALA A 205 -3.22 -5.34 -0.78
C ALA A 205 -1.97 -4.56 -0.41
N TYR A 206 -2.13 -3.44 0.28
CA TYR A 206 -1.06 -2.58 0.75
C TYR A 206 -1.26 -2.22 2.22
N THR A 207 -0.18 -2.06 2.97
CA THR A 207 -0.21 -1.47 4.32
C THR A 207 0.96 -0.52 4.57
N SER A 208 0.68 0.58 5.27
CA SER A 208 1.69 1.58 5.67
C SER A 208 2.27 1.39 7.07
N GLY A 209 1.80 0.39 7.83
CA GLY A 209 2.09 0.31 9.26
C GLY A 209 3.57 0.15 9.61
N LEU A 210 4.34 -0.59 8.81
CA LEU A 210 5.77 -0.82 9.07
C LEU A 210 6.60 0.47 8.89
N ASP A 211 6.33 1.24 7.82
CA ASP A 211 6.94 2.54 7.57
C ASP A 211 6.70 3.53 8.73
N LEU A 212 5.44 3.65 9.14
CA LEU A 212 5.03 4.50 10.26
C LEU A 212 5.77 4.13 11.55
N ILE A 213 5.81 2.83 11.90
CA ILE A 213 6.58 2.33 13.04
C ILE A 213 8.06 2.70 12.91
N GLY A 214 8.64 2.54 11.72
CA GLY A 214 10.03 2.86 11.43
C GLY A 214 10.38 4.32 11.70
N HIS A 215 9.51 5.26 11.32
CA HIS A 215 9.73 6.70 11.56
C HIS A 215 9.70 7.11 13.03
N VAL A 216 8.88 6.46 13.85
CA VAL A 216 8.71 6.83 15.27
C VAL A 216 9.62 6.04 16.19
N THR A 217 9.85 4.76 15.91
CA THR A 217 10.51 3.83 16.84
C THR A 217 11.96 3.51 16.46
N TYR A 218 12.56 4.32 15.59
CA TYR A 218 13.89 4.06 15.01
C TYR A 218 15.03 3.91 16.03
N ASP A 219 14.91 4.52 17.21
CA ASP A 219 15.86 4.40 18.32
C ASP A 219 15.44 3.36 19.38
N LEU A 220 14.25 2.76 19.20
CA LEU A 220 13.68 1.70 20.02
C LEU A 220 13.81 0.35 19.29
N SER A 221 15.05 -0.14 19.15
CA SER A 221 15.37 -1.35 18.36
C SER A 221 14.53 -2.59 18.70
N THR A 222 14.06 -2.71 19.94
CA THR A 222 13.17 -3.82 20.35
C THR A 222 11.80 -3.72 19.68
N LEU A 223 11.19 -2.54 19.64
CA LEU A 223 9.90 -2.31 18.98
C LEU A 223 10.01 -2.50 17.46
N GLN A 224 11.08 -1.97 16.87
CA GLN A 224 11.36 -2.18 15.44
C GLN A 224 11.48 -3.67 15.12
N ARG A 225 12.25 -4.42 15.91
CA ARG A 225 12.37 -5.87 15.72
C ARG A 225 11.03 -6.59 15.91
N SER A 226 10.28 -6.24 16.95
CA SER A 226 8.95 -6.82 17.19
C SER A 226 7.99 -6.56 16.02
N ALA A 227 8.07 -5.40 15.35
CA ALA A 227 7.28 -5.13 14.14
C ALA A 227 7.57 -6.15 13.01
N TYR A 228 8.83 -6.47 12.77
CA TYR A 228 9.23 -7.46 11.75
C TYR A 228 8.83 -8.89 12.17
N ASP A 229 9.01 -9.24 13.45
CA ASP A 229 8.60 -10.54 14.00
C ASP A 229 7.07 -10.75 13.84
N GLU A 230 6.25 -9.75 14.19
CA GLU A 230 4.79 -9.84 14.07
C GLU A 230 4.31 -9.81 12.61
N LEU A 231 4.94 -9.00 11.76
CA LEU A 231 4.62 -8.98 10.35
C LEU A 231 4.93 -10.32 9.67
N ASP A 232 6.01 -11.00 10.06
CA ASP A 232 6.30 -12.36 9.60
C ASP A 232 5.17 -13.34 9.98
N GLU A 233 4.67 -13.26 11.21
CA GLU A 233 3.54 -14.07 11.65
C GLU A 233 2.28 -13.79 10.82
N PHE A 234 1.94 -12.51 10.61
CA PHE A 234 0.76 -12.13 9.84
C PHE A 234 0.85 -12.55 8.37
N VAL A 235 2.02 -12.45 7.75
CA VAL A 235 2.26 -12.96 6.40
C VAL A 235 2.16 -14.49 6.38
N GLY A 236 2.67 -15.17 7.40
CA GLY A 236 2.48 -16.61 7.58
C GLY A 236 1.00 -17.00 7.64
N ASP A 237 0.18 -16.16 8.26
CA ASP A 237 -1.27 -16.33 8.34
C ASP A 237 -2.01 -16.13 7.02
N LEU A 238 -1.55 -15.19 6.18
CA LEU A 238 -1.99 -15.07 4.78
C LEU A 238 -1.58 -16.29 3.96
N ARG A 239 -0.34 -16.75 4.13
CA ARG A 239 0.19 -17.91 3.40
C ARG A 239 -0.60 -19.20 3.67
N LYS A 240 -1.11 -19.39 4.89
CA LYS A 240 -1.99 -20.52 5.24
C LYS A 240 -3.30 -20.54 4.45
N ASP A 241 -3.71 -19.42 3.85
CA ASP A 241 -4.94 -19.32 3.06
C ASP A 241 -4.73 -19.53 1.55
N LEU A 242 -3.48 -19.67 1.11
CA LEU A 242 -3.13 -19.93 -0.29
C LEU A 242 -3.34 -21.40 -0.64
N ASP A 243 -3.92 -21.67 -1.81
CA ASP A 243 -3.94 -23.02 -2.38
C ASP A 243 -2.61 -23.34 -3.09
N ASP A 244 -2.36 -24.62 -3.41
CA ASP A 244 -1.11 -25.09 -4.06
C ASP A 244 -0.78 -24.40 -5.39
N GLY A 245 -1.79 -23.84 -6.07
CA GLY A 245 -1.61 -23.08 -7.29
C GLY A 245 -1.30 -21.60 -7.05
N ASP A 246 -1.70 -21.02 -5.92
CA ASP A 246 -1.65 -19.58 -5.72
C ASP A 246 -0.20 -19.09 -5.53
N VAL A 247 0.07 -17.87 -6.00
CA VAL A 247 1.40 -17.23 -5.92
C VAL A 247 1.33 -16.04 -4.98
N LEU A 248 2.27 -15.94 -4.04
CA LEU A 248 2.41 -14.77 -3.17
C LEU A 248 3.70 -14.03 -3.54
N LEU A 249 3.56 -12.72 -3.73
CA LEU A 249 4.64 -11.75 -3.91
C LEU A 249 4.51 -10.67 -2.82
N LEU A 250 5.55 -10.50 -2.02
CA LEU A 250 5.73 -9.34 -1.14
C LEU A 250 6.53 -8.28 -1.91
N VAL A 251 6.09 -7.03 -1.80
CA VAL A 251 6.72 -5.88 -2.43
C VAL A 251 6.85 -4.77 -1.40
N SER A 252 8.04 -4.19 -1.31
CA SER A 252 8.23 -2.85 -0.76
C SER A 252 8.56 -1.88 -1.89
N ASP A 253 8.22 -0.62 -1.69
CA ASP A 253 8.60 0.51 -2.52
C ASP A 253 9.97 1.08 -2.13
N HIS A 254 10.32 1.01 -0.85
CA HIS A 254 11.65 1.30 -0.30
C HIS A 254 11.86 0.55 1.03
N GLY A 255 13.03 0.72 1.66
CA GLY A 255 13.27 0.33 3.05
C GLY A 255 13.32 1.56 3.96
N LEU A 256 13.57 1.33 5.25
CA LEU A 256 13.69 2.40 6.24
C LEU A 256 14.65 1.97 7.35
N GLN A 257 15.65 2.82 7.59
CA GLN A 257 16.62 2.63 8.66
C GLN A 257 16.84 3.93 9.41
N LYS A 258 16.97 3.84 10.74
CA LYS A 258 17.24 5.01 11.61
C LYS A 258 16.24 6.15 11.38
N GLY A 259 14.99 5.80 11.07
CA GLY A 259 13.90 6.75 10.85
C GLY A 259 13.87 7.38 9.47
N VAL A 260 14.77 7.01 8.56
CA VAL A 260 14.86 7.60 7.22
C VAL A 260 14.74 6.53 6.13
N HIS A 261 14.15 6.89 4.99
CA HIS A 261 14.00 5.98 3.86
C HIS A 261 15.37 5.55 3.31
N THR A 262 15.49 4.29 2.93
CA THR A 262 16.67 3.78 2.22
C THR A 262 16.41 3.77 0.71
N HIS A 263 17.48 3.83 -0.08
CA HIS A 263 17.40 3.82 -1.55
C HIS A 263 17.38 2.38 -2.11
N GLU A 264 16.85 1.44 -1.33
CA GLU A 264 16.66 0.05 -1.72
C GLU A 264 15.22 -0.34 -1.44
N ALA A 265 14.68 -1.25 -2.24
CA ALA A 265 13.39 -1.87 -2.00
C ALA A 265 13.58 -3.38 -1.86
N MET A 266 12.56 -4.08 -1.35
CA MET A 266 12.61 -5.53 -1.19
C MET A 266 11.47 -6.21 -1.94
N VAL A 267 11.79 -7.36 -2.55
CA VAL A 267 10.77 -8.32 -3.00
C VAL A 267 11.05 -9.70 -2.43
N ALA A 268 9.98 -10.44 -2.15
CA ALA A 268 10.02 -11.84 -1.76
C ALA A 268 8.84 -12.60 -2.38
N GLY A 269 9.02 -13.86 -2.75
CA GLY A 269 7.96 -14.60 -3.42
C GLY A 269 8.01 -16.10 -3.23
N THR A 270 6.85 -16.74 -3.43
CA THR A 270 6.73 -18.20 -3.46
C THR A 270 7.22 -18.80 -4.78
N ASN A 271 7.21 -18.03 -5.87
CA ASN A 271 7.77 -18.41 -7.16
C ASN A 271 9.17 -17.77 -7.36
N LYS A 272 10.22 -18.59 -7.45
CA LYS A 272 11.60 -18.12 -7.62
C LYS A 272 11.87 -17.49 -8.98
N GLU A 273 11.22 -17.99 -10.03
CA GLU A 273 11.40 -17.46 -11.40
C GLU A 273 10.83 -16.05 -11.52
N MET A 274 9.70 -15.80 -10.84
CA MET A 274 9.11 -14.47 -10.70
C MET A 274 10.10 -13.48 -10.08
N ILE A 275 10.73 -13.86 -8.96
CA ILE A 275 11.69 -13.01 -8.24
C ILE A 275 12.97 -12.74 -9.04
N ALA A 276 13.43 -13.71 -9.83
CA ALA A 276 14.59 -13.53 -10.69
C ALA A 276 14.38 -12.48 -11.79
N GLY A 277 13.12 -12.18 -12.15
CA GLY A 277 12.78 -11.20 -13.17
C GLY A 277 12.58 -9.77 -12.67
N ILE A 278 12.76 -9.50 -11.36
CA ILE A 278 12.57 -8.18 -10.76
C ILE A 278 13.92 -7.63 -10.32
N ASP A 279 14.39 -6.58 -10.99
CA ASP A 279 15.61 -5.86 -10.62
C ASP A 279 15.31 -4.47 -10.03
N SER A 280 14.15 -3.90 -10.37
CA SER A 280 13.67 -2.61 -9.87
C SER A 280 12.16 -2.59 -9.63
N VAL A 281 11.67 -1.61 -8.86
CA VAL A 281 10.23 -1.31 -8.67
C VAL A 281 9.48 -1.12 -10.00
N LEU A 282 10.18 -0.78 -11.08
CA LEU A 282 9.63 -0.65 -12.44
C LEU A 282 9.25 -1.99 -13.08
N ASP A 283 9.90 -3.09 -12.68
CA ASP A 283 9.73 -4.41 -13.31
C ASP A 283 8.51 -5.17 -12.75
N ILE A 284 8.05 -4.78 -11.55
CA ILE A 284 7.04 -5.51 -10.76
C ILE A 284 5.77 -5.76 -11.56
N ARG A 285 5.22 -4.71 -12.21
CA ARG A 285 4.03 -4.85 -13.06
C ARG A 285 4.23 -5.92 -14.13
N ALA A 286 5.32 -5.84 -14.90
CA ALA A 286 5.53 -6.70 -16.05
C ALA A 286 5.66 -8.17 -15.64
N VAL A 287 6.29 -8.42 -14.49
CA VAL A 287 6.45 -9.75 -13.91
C VAL A 287 5.11 -10.31 -13.41
N ILE A 288 4.29 -9.50 -12.73
CA ILE A 288 2.92 -9.91 -12.33
C ILE A 288 2.07 -10.23 -13.55
N GLU A 289 2.09 -9.37 -14.58
CA GLU A 289 1.35 -9.62 -15.83
C GLU A 289 1.84 -10.86 -16.58
N ALA A 290 3.12 -11.23 -16.44
CA ALA A 290 3.65 -12.45 -17.01
C ALA A 290 3.12 -13.70 -16.27
N GLU A 291 3.10 -13.68 -14.94
CA GLU A 291 2.53 -14.76 -14.12
C GLU A 291 1.03 -14.94 -14.39
N LEU A 292 0.28 -13.83 -14.47
CA LEU A 292 -1.15 -13.84 -14.82
C LEU A 292 -1.43 -14.41 -16.22
N ARG A 293 -0.49 -14.29 -17.17
CA ARG A 293 -0.65 -14.85 -18.53
C ARG A 293 -0.17 -16.29 -18.67
N ALA A 294 0.75 -16.73 -17.80
CA ALA A 294 1.37 -18.03 -17.91
C ALA A 294 0.42 -19.18 -17.51
N GLN A 295 -0.58 -18.92 -16.68
CA GLN A 295 -1.49 -19.93 -16.14
C GLN A 295 -2.96 -19.49 -16.28
N ASP A 296 -3.89 -20.45 -16.26
CA ASP A 296 -5.33 -20.16 -16.25
C ASP A 296 -5.78 -19.92 -14.80
N HIS A 297 -6.10 -18.66 -14.48
CA HIS A 297 -6.30 -18.20 -13.11
C HIS A 297 -7.77 -18.21 -12.66
N MET A 298 -8.71 -18.46 -13.56
CA MET A 298 -10.14 -18.50 -13.24
C MET A 298 -10.50 -19.74 -12.41
N LYS A 299 -10.89 -19.57 -11.14
CA LYS A 299 -11.58 -20.63 -10.38
C LYS A 299 -13.03 -20.69 -10.87
N ASP A 300 -13.52 -21.90 -11.14
CA ASP A 300 -14.91 -22.14 -11.59
C ASP A 300 -15.88 -21.79 -10.44
N SER A 301 -16.27 -20.52 -10.33
CA SER A 301 -17.10 -20.07 -9.22
C SER A 301 -18.53 -20.60 -9.41
N GLU A 302 -18.98 -21.50 -8.52
CA GLU A 302 -20.39 -21.87 -8.45
C GLU A 302 -21.22 -20.62 -8.13
N LYS A 303 -21.84 -20.01 -9.15
CA LYS A 303 -22.86 -18.97 -8.96
C LYS A 303 -24.11 -19.61 -8.36
N ARG A 304 -24.16 -19.74 -7.04
CA ARG A 304 -25.40 -20.07 -6.33
C ARG A 304 -26.30 -18.84 -6.31
N SER A 305 -27.39 -18.86 -7.08
CA SER A 305 -28.42 -17.83 -7.01
C SER A 305 -29.35 -18.09 -5.83
N PHE A 306 -29.54 -17.09 -4.96
CA PHE A 306 -30.62 -17.11 -3.97
C PHE A 306 -31.96 -16.92 -4.67
N THR A 307 -32.97 -17.71 -4.29
CA THR A 307 -34.34 -17.56 -4.79
C THR A 307 -35.09 -16.50 -3.98
N GLU A 308 -35.86 -15.63 -4.64
CA GLU A 308 -36.62 -14.53 -4.01
C GLU A 308 -37.57 -14.99 -2.89
N ALA A 309 -38.07 -16.22 -2.97
CA ALA A 309 -39.01 -16.78 -1.99
C ALA A 309 -38.40 -16.90 -0.59
N GLY A 310 -37.09 -17.22 -0.47
CA GLY A 310 -36.41 -17.31 0.81
C GLY A 310 -36.07 -15.95 1.43
N GLY A 311 -35.94 -14.90 0.60
CA GLY A 311 -35.58 -13.56 1.07
C GLY A 311 -36.67 -12.86 1.89
N THR A 312 -37.93 -13.12 1.56
CA THR A 312 -39.08 -12.49 2.25
C THR A 312 -39.25 -13.01 3.69
N GLU A 313 -39.08 -14.32 3.88
CA GLU A 313 -39.17 -14.95 5.20
C GLU A 313 -38.00 -14.55 6.10
N VAL A 314 -36.79 -14.51 5.55
CA VAL A 314 -35.59 -14.04 6.27
C VAL A 314 -35.71 -12.57 6.64
N LYS A 315 -36.19 -11.70 5.75
CA LYS A 315 -36.40 -10.28 6.05
C LYS A 315 -37.35 -10.08 7.22
N LYS A 316 -38.50 -10.76 7.21
CA LYS A 316 -39.48 -10.70 8.29
C LYS A 316 -38.88 -11.20 9.61
N HIS A 317 -38.09 -12.27 9.58
CA HIS A 317 -37.41 -12.78 10.77
C HIS A 317 -36.37 -11.80 11.33
N LEU A 318 -35.65 -11.08 10.46
CA LEU A 318 -34.68 -10.07 10.88
C LEU A 318 -35.36 -8.83 11.48
N GLU A 319 -36.51 -8.41 10.94
CA GLU A 319 -37.39 -7.38 11.53
C GLU A 319 -37.90 -7.82 12.91
N ASP A 320 -38.39 -9.06 13.04
CA ASP A 320 -38.87 -9.61 14.32
C ASP A 320 -37.76 -9.68 15.39
N LEU A 321 -36.50 -9.83 14.98
CA LEU A 321 -35.32 -9.82 15.85
C LEU A 321 -34.75 -8.41 16.10
N GLY A 322 -35.27 -7.37 15.42
CA GLY A 322 -34.84 -5.98 15.58
C GLY A 322 -33.52 -5.62 14.90
N TYR A 323 -33.09 -6.41 13.91
CA TYR A 323 -31.91 -6.08 13.08
C TYR A 323 -32.24 -5.13 11.92
N MET A 324 -33.53 -4.94 11.63
CA MET A 324 -34.11 -4.05 10.61
C MET A 324 -35.29 -3.29 11.20
#